data_AF-A0AAV6JGJ3-F1
#
_entry.id   AF-A0AAV6JGJ3-F1
#
_cell.length_a   1.000
_cell.length_b   1.000
_cell.length_c   1.000
_cell.angle_alpha   90.00
_cell.angle_beta   90.00
_cell.angle_gamma   90.00
#
_symmetry.space_group_name_H-M   'P 1'
#
loop_
_entity.id
_entity.type
_entity.pdbx_description
1 polymer ?
#
loop_
_entity_poly.entity_id
_entity_poly.type
_entity_poly.pdbx_seq_one_letter_code
_entity_poly.pdbx_strand_id
1 'polypeptide(L)'
;MLDCFLLSQAYVDSGVIMGQTGRYQNNVGYGNIEYMKCTPENGFFPDLSTISRTDVIFFCSPNNPTGSAASRDQLTQLVQFAKDNGTIIIYDSAYALYMTDDTPKSIFEIPGAKEAMQEVIGFYKENTRIIVETFQSLGFNVYGGKNAPYVWVHFPGESSWDVFGEILDKTHVVTTPGSGFGPGGEGFIRVSAFGHRANVLEACRRFKKLYK
;
A
#
# COMPACT_ATOMS: atom_id res chain seq x y z
N MET A 1 -4.83 -13.46 21.95
CA MET A 1 -5.25 -12.21 22.61
C MET A 1 -5.16 -11.14 21.54
N LEU A 2 -6.32 -10.73 21.02
CA LEU A 2 -6.49 -9.98 19.79
C LEU A 2 -5.96 -8.55 19.91
N ASP A 3 -5.52 -7.96 18.78
CA ASP A 3 -6.06 -6.72 18.19
C ASP A 3 -4.96 -5.92 17.48
N CYS A 4 -5.15 -5.66 16.19
CA CYS A 4 -4.89 -4.34 15.64
C CYS A 4 -5.60 -4.14 14.32
N PHE A 5 -6.24 -2.97 14.20
CA PHE A 5 -6.25 -2.13 13.00
C PHE A 5 -6.29 -0.66 13.41
N LEU A 6 -5.55 0.20 12.72
CA LEU A 6 -5.89 1.63 12.61
C LEU A 6 -6.30 1.97 11.17
N LEU A 7 -6.92 1.06 10.41
CA LEU A 7 -7.53 1.37 9.10
C LEU A 7 -8.69 0.47 8.69
N SER A 8 -9.53 1.05 7.84
CA SER A 8 -10.65 0.39 7.16
C SER A 8 -10.24 -0.90 6.45
N GLN A 9 -11.18 -1.83 6.39
CA GLN A 9 -11.07 -3.14 5.73
C GLN A 9 -10.46 -3.08 4.31
N ALA A 10 -10.68 -1.96 3.59
CA ALA A 10 -10.23 -1.73 2.22
C ALA A 10 -8.71 -1.84 1.98
N TYR A 11 -7.88 -1.50 2.98
CA TYR A 11 -6.42 -1.53 2.82
C TYR A 11 -5.83 -2.94 3.03
N VAL A 12 -6.44 -3.72 3.91
CA VAL A 12 -6.11 -5.13 4.11
C VAL A 12 -6.47 -5.92 2.88
N ASP A 13 -7.66 -5.67 2.33
CA ASP A 13 -8.13 -6.29 1.10
C ASP A 13 -7.14 -6.06 -0.03
N SER A 14 -6.59 -4.85 -0.16
CA SER A 14 -5.55 -4.57 -1.15
C SER A 14 -4.29 -5.42 -0.97
N GLY A 15 -3.78 -5.58 0.25
CA GLY A 15 -2.60 -6.42 0.53
C GLY A 15 -2.84 -7.90 0.27
N VAL A 16 -4.02 -8.40 0.66
CA VAL A 16 -4.46 -9.78 0.42
C VAL A 16 -4.61 -10.05 -1.07
N ILE A 17 -5.26 -9.14 -1.81
CA ILE A 17 -5.43 -9.21 -3.26
C ILE A 17 -4.07 -9.18 -3.97
N MET A 18 -3.10 -8.41 -3.47
CA MET A 18 -1.75 -8.36 -4.03
C MET A 18 -0.87 -9.56 -3.65
N GLY A 19 -1.39 -10.52 -2.87
CA GLY A 19 -0.64 -11.71 -2.43
C GLY A 19 0.55 -11.39 -1.52
N GLN A 20 0.53 -10.22 -0.88
CA GLN A 20 1.60 -9.78 0.02
C GLN A 20 1.45 -10.35 1.43
N THR A 21 0.37 -11.09 1.68
CA THR A 21 0.03 -11.64 2.98
C THR A 21 0.29 -13.15 3.05
N GLY A 22 0.62 -13.62 4.25
CA GLY A 22 0.61 -15.04 4.59
C GLY A 22 -0.80 -15.58 4.77
N ARG A 23 -0.92 -16.86 5.16
CA ARG A 23 -2.23 -17.46 5.44
C ARG A 23 -2.97 -16.70 6.53
N TYR A 24 -4.29 -16.64 6.40
CA TYR A 24 -5.16 -16.18 7.48
C TYR A 24 -5.02 -17.11 8.69
N GLN A 25 -4.82 -16.52 9.85
CA GLN A 25 -4.73 -17.19 11.14
C GLN A 25 -5.91 -16.72 12.00
N ASN A 26 -6.73 -17.68 12.44
CA ASN A 26 -7.93 -17.39 13.23
C ASN A 26 -7.58 -16.49 14.43
N ASN A 27 -8.32 -15.39 14.59
CA ASN A 27 -8.18 -14.40 15.66
C ASN A 27 -6.84 -13.63 15.69
N VAL A 28 -6.02 -13.72 14.63
CA VAL A 28 -4.75 -12.99 14.50
C VAL A 28 -4.75 -12.10 13.25
N GLY A 29 -5.35 -12.56 12.15
CA GLY A 29 -5.34 -11.85 10.87
C GLY A 29 -4.48 -12.58 9.83
N TYR A 30 -4.09 -11.90 8.77
CA TYR A 30 -3.19 -12.47 7.76
C TYR A 30 -1.73 -12.33 8.18
N GLY A 31 -0.92 -13.36 7.92
CA GLY A 31 0.52 -13.28 8.15
C GLY A 31 1.20 -12.20 7.29
N ASN A 32 2.43 -11.82 7.63
CA ASN A 32 3.21 -10.80 6.91
C ASN A 32 2.61 -9.38 6.93
N ILE A 33 1.59 -9.15 7.76
CA ILE A 33 1.09 -7.83 8.12
C ILE A 33 1.42 -7.59 9.59
N GLU A 34 2.04 -6.45 9.88
CA GLU A 34 2.22 -5.98 11.25
C GLU A 34 0.97 -5.21 11.67
N TYR A 35 0.31 -5.72 12.71
CA TYR A 35 -0.89 -5.11 13.25
C TYR A 35 -0.52 -4.29 14.53
N MET A 36 -0.38 -2.96 14.39
CA MET A 36 -0.35 -1.89 15.43
C MET A 36 -1.60 -1.70 16.37
N LYS A 37 -1.57 -2.28 17.58
CA LYS A 37 -2.75 -2.37 18.48
C LYS A 37 -3.27 -1.02 18.98
N CYS A 38 -4.57 -0.76 18.79
CA CYS A 38 -5.23 0.48 19.23
C CYS A 38 -6.50 0.14 20.01
N THR A 39 -6.54 0.53 21.28
CA THR A 39 -7.58 0.17 22.23
C THR A 39 -7.98 1.38 23.08
N PRO A 40 -9.10 1.31 23.80
CA PRO A 40 -9.46 2.38 24.74
C PRO A 40 -8.34 2.69 25.76
N GLU A 41 -7.61 1.67 26.22
CA GLU A 41 -6.57 1.83 27.24
C GLU A 41 -5.34 2.61 26.76
N ASN A 42 -5.05 2.59 25.44
CA ASN A 42 -3.96 3.36 24.85
C ASN A 42 -4.44 4.61 24.10
N GLY A 43 -5.71 5.01 24.29
CA GLY A 43 -6.29 6.16 23.60
C GLY A 43 -6.41 5.96 22.10
N PHE A 44 -6.54 4.71 21.64
CA PHE A 44 -6.57 4.32 20.24
C PHE A 44 -5.34 4.77 19.43
N PHE A 45 -4.17 4.81 20.06
CA PHE A 45 -2.89 5.04 19.39
C PHE A 45 -1.89 3.95 19.81
N PRO A 46 -1.14 3.36 18.86
CA PRO A 46 -0.34 2.19 19.16
C PRO A 46 0.93 2.55 19.93
N ASP A 47 1.39 1.62 20.77
CA ASP A 47 2.72 1.70 21.35
C ASP A 47 3.76 1.35 20.28
N LEU A 48 4.30 2.38 19.63
CA LEU A 48 5.27 2.26 18.54
C LEU A 48 6.57 1.54 18.95
N SER A 49 6.90 1.46 20.24
CA SER A 49 8.10 0.74 20.71
C SER A 49 7.97 -0.78 20.56
N THR A 50 6.75 -1.28 20.43
CA THR A 50 6.45 -2.71 20.26
C THR A 50 6.33 -3.13 18.80
N ILE A 51 6.37 -2.17 17.87
CA ILE A 51 6.05 -2.38 16.46
C ILE A 51 7.31 -2.70 15.67
N SER A 52 7.27 -3.81 14.93
CA SER A 52 8.37 -4.18 14.03
C SER A 52 8.45 -3.24 12.83
N ARG A 53 9.65 -3.06 12.27
CA ARG A 53 9.85 -2.23 11.07
C ARG A 53 9.06 -2.77 9.88
N THR A 54 8.30 -1.90 9.21
CA THR A 54 7.60 -2.18 7.94
C THR A 54 8.02 -1.19 6.85
N ASP A 55 7.83 -1.58 5.58
CA ASP A 55 8.07 -0.66 4.45
C ASP A 55 7.01 0.45 4.35
N VAL A 56 5.77 0.10 4.66
CA VAL A 56 4.60 0.97 4.54
C VAL A 56 3.75 0.84 5.79
N ILE A 57 3.41 1.99 6.36
CA ILE A 57 2.34 2.15 7.36
C ILE A 57 1.19 2.86 6.65
N PHE A 58 0.05 2.21 6.61
CA PHE A 58 -1.19 2.95 6.42
C PHE A 58 -1.55 3.53 7.80
N PHE A 59 -1.92 4.80 7.87
CA PHE A 59 -2.46 5.41 9.09
C PHE A 59 -3.68 6.29 8.78
N CYS A 60 -4.83 6.05 9.42
CA CYS A 60 -6.05 6.84 9.21
C CYS A 60 -6.35 7.71 10.42
N SER A 61 -6.51 9.03 10.21
CA SER A 61 -6.87 9.98 11.25
C SER A 61 -7.68 11.15 10.66
N PRO A 62 -8.94 11.36 11.10
CA PRO A 62 -9.68 10.56 12.08
C PRO A 62 -9.91 9.12 11.62
N ASN A 63 -9.68 8.18 12.53
CA ASN A 63 -9.72 6.76 12.21
C ASN A 63 -11.16 6.27 11.94
N ASN A 64 -11.31 5.42 10.94
CA ASN A 64 -12.44 4.51 10.82
C ASN A 64 -11.98 3.10 11.27
N PRO A 65 -12.64 2.44 12.25
CA PRO A 65 -13.97 2.76 12.80
C PRO A 65 -14.01 3.54 14.11
N THR A 66 -12.88 3.81 14.77
CA THR A 66 -12.89 4.30 16.16
C THR A 66 -13.30 5.77 16.30
N GLY A 67 -13.23 6.55 15.22
CA GLY A 67 -13.40 8.00 15.23
C GLY A 67 -12.24 8.77 15.85
N SER A 68 -11.22 8.09 16.38
CA SER A 68 -10.11 8.72 17.08
C SER A 68 -9.25 9.55 16.13
N ALA A 69 -8.96 10.80 16.50
CA ALA A 69 -8.03 11.68 15.79
C ALA A 69 -6.71 11.75 16.54
N ALA A 70 -5.61 11.46 15.85
CA ALA A 70 -4.29 11.46 16.48
C ALA A 70 -3.84 12.89 16.83
N SER A 71 -3.29 13.06 18.03
CA SER A 71 -2.75 14.33 18.49
C SER A 71 -1.47 14.70 17.74
N ARG A 72 -1.06 15.97 17.85
CA ARG A 72 0.22 16.44 17.27
C ARG A 72 1.41 15.65 17.82
N ASP A 73 1.42 15.32 19.10
CA ASP A 73 2.52 14.56 19.73
C ASP A 73 2.55 13.11 19.24
N GLN A 74 1.38 12.49 19.09
CA GLN A 74 1.24 11.14 18.52
C GLN A 74 1.72 11.09 17.07
N LEU A 75 1.31 12.05 16.23
CA LEU A 75 1.79 12.13 14.85
C LEU A 75 3.28 12.47 14.76
N THR A 76 3.81 13.24 15.71
CA THR A 76 5.27 13.48 15.81
C THR A 76 6.03 12.19 16.09
N GLN A 77 5.53 11.35 17.01
CA GLN A 77 6.10 10.03 17.26
C GLN A 77 6.01 9.12 16.03
N LEU A 78 4.89 9.13 15.31
CA LEU A 78 4.72 8.35 14.09
C LEU A 78 5.69 8.78 12.98
N VAL A 79 5.89 10.08 12.78
CA VAL A 79 6.86 10.62 11.81
C VAL A 79 8.28 10.23 12.20
N GLN A 80 8.62 10.32 13.48
CA GLN A 80 9.94 9.93 13.96
C GLN A 80 10.18 8.42 13.77
N PHE A 81 9.19 7.59 14.10
CA PHE A 81 9.23 6.15 13.84
C PHE A 81 9.47 5.86 12.35
N ALA A 82 8.74 6.55 11.46
CA ALA A 82 8.89 6.34 10.02
C ALA A 82 10.28 6.75 9.51
N LYS A 83 10.84 7.83 10.05
CA LYS A 83 12.19 8.30 9.74
C LYS A 83 13.25 7.29 10.17
N ASP A 84 13.16 6.81 11.40
CA ASP A 84 14.16 5.90 11.97
C ASP A 84 14.15 4.52 11.29
N ASN A 85 12.99 4.12 10.76
CA ASN A 85 12.78 2.81 10.16
C ASN A 85 12.80 2.79 8.62
N GLY A 86 12.90 3.96 7.98
CA GLY A 86 12.78 4.07 6.52
C GLY A 86 11.44 3.52 6.02
N THR A 87 10.34 4.06 6.58
CA THR A 87 8.96 3.64 6.31
C THR A 87 8.18 4.76 5.63
N ILE A 88 7.28 4.43 4.71
CA ILE A 88 6.29 5.38 4.17
C ILE A 88 5.04 5.36 5.03
N ILE A 89 4.55 6.54 5.41
CA ILE A 89 3.21 6.71 5.95
C ILE A 89 2.25 7.06 4.81
N ILE A 90 1.31 6.18 4.51
CA ILE A 90 0.13 6.49 3.71
C ILE A 90 -0.93 7.01 4.69
N TYR A 91 -1.01 8.33 4.80
CA TYR A 91 -1.91 9.01 5.73
C TYR A 91 -3.28 9.23 5.08
N ASP A 92 -4.31 8.57 5.60
CA ASP A 92 -5.70 8.72 5.18
C ASP A 92 -6.36 9.82 6.02
N SER A 93 -6.61 10.96 5.38
CA SER A 93 -7.26 12.14 5.94
C SER A 93 -8.70 12.31 5.47
N ALA A 94 -9.38 11.24 5.02
CA ALA A 94 -10.73 11.32 4.44
C ALA A 94 -11.75 12.01 5.36
N TYR A 95 -11.64 11.81 6.67
CA TYR A 95 -12.53 12.40 7.67
C TYR A 95 -11.98 13.68 8.33
N ALA A 96 -10.84 14.22 7.86
CA ALA A 96 -10.19 15.36 8.53
C ALA A 96 -11.05 16.65 8.54
N LEU A 97 -12.00 16.77 7.61
CA LEU A 97 -12.96 17.89 7.60
C LEU A 97 -14.04 17.80 8.68
N TYR A 98 -14.21 16.64 9.32
CA TYR A 98 -15.15 16.44 10.43
C TYR A 98 -14.55 16.79 11.79
N MET A 99 -13.24 17.04 11.86
CA MET A 99 -12.55 17.36 13.11
C MET A 99 -13.03 18.67 13.72
N THR A 100 -13.43 18.60 14.99
CA THR A 100 -13.74 19.76 15.84
C THR A 100 -12.58 20.14 16.77
N ASP A 101 -11.76 19.16 17.14
CA ASP A 101 -10.63 19.35 18.04
C ASP A 101 -9.44 20.00 17.32
N ASP A 102 -8.58 20.69 18.08
CA ASP A 102 -7.35 21.30 17.56
C ASP A 102 -6.24 20.25 17.36
N THR A 103 -6.50 19.29 16.47
CA THR A 103 -5.55 18.25 16.06
C THR A 103 -5.15 18.42 14.59
N PRO A 104 -4.00 17.89 14.15
CA PRO A 104 -3.57 18.05 12.76
C PRO A 104 -4.49 17.35 11.77
N LYS A 105 -4.87 18.06 10.71
CA LYS A 105 -5.70 17.55 9.59
C LYS A 105 -4.86 16.82 8.55
N SER A 106 -3.56 17.08 8.53
CA SER A 106 -2.60 16.42 7.65
C SER A 106 -1.32 16.03 8.41
N ILE A 107 -0.75 14.88 8.04
CA ILE A 107 0.59 14.48 8.52
C ILE A 107 1.67 15.51 8.18
N PHE A 108 1.49 16.30 7.11
CA PHE A 108 2.46 17.31 6.69
C PHE A 108 2.47 18.57 7.57
N GLU A 109 1.55 18.69 8.53
CA GLU A 109 1.63 19.71 9.58
C GLU A 109 2.69 19.37 10.64
N ILE A 110 3.24 18.15 10.61
CA ILE A 110 4.34 17.73 11.48
C ILE A 110 5.68 18.05 10.78
N PRO A 111 6.56 18.84 11.41
CA PRO A 111 7.87 19.13 10.87
C PRO A 111 8.67 17.85 10.57
N GLY A 112 9.31 17.78 9.41
CA GLY A 112 10.11 16.61 9.02
C GLY A 112 9.30 15.45 8.42
N ALA A 113 7.96 15.51 8.41
CA ALA A 113 7.12 14.43 7.89
C ALA A 113 7.43 14.11 6.43
N LYS A 114 7.59 15.14 5.59
CA LYS A 114 7.89 14.96 4.18
C LYS A 114 9.27 14.34 4.00
N GLU A 115 10.27 14.88 4.69
CA GLU A 115 11.67 14.45 4.65
C GLU A 115 11.82 12.99 5.09
N ALA A 116 11.11 12.60 6.16
CA ALA A 116 11.10 11.22 6.68
C ALA A 116 10.71 10.17 5.63
N MET A 117 9.84 10.54 4.68
CA MET A 117 9.31 9.63 3.67
C MET A 117 9.94 9.80 2.28
N GLN A 118 10.71 10.87 2.06
CA GLN A 118 11.19 11.26 0.71
C GLN A 118 12.03 10.17 0.04
N GLU A 119 12.97 9.56 0.76
CA GLU A 119 13.87 8.54 0.19
C GLU A 119 13.10 7.28 -0.23
N VAL A 120 12.20 6.81 0.64
CA VAL A 120 11.40 5.61 0.39
C VAL A 120 10.39 5.86 -0.74
N ILE A 121 9.79 7.06 -0.80
CA ILE A 121 8.95 7.47 -1.94
C ILE A 121 9.76 7.44 -3.23
N GLY A 122 10.98 7.99 -3.21
CA GLY A 122 11.90 7.95 -4.36
C GLY A 122 12.20 6.53 -4.83
N PHE A 123 12.45 5.62 -3.89
CA PHE A 123 12.69 4.20 -4.18
C PHE A 123 11.52 3.54 -4.92
N TYR A 124 10.29 3.72 -4.44
CA TYR A 124 9.12 3.14 -5.10
C TYR A 124 8.71 3.86 -6.39
N LYS A 125 8.97 5.17 -6.52
CA LYS A 125 8.82 5.87 -7.81
C LYS A 125 9.75 5.28 -8.86
N GLU A 126 10.97 4.92 -8.48
CA GLU A 126 11.91 4.26 -9.37
C GLU A 126 11.47 2.82 -9.72
N ASN A 127 10.99 2.04 -8.75
CA ASN A 127 10.35 0.75 -9.05
C ASN A 127 9.19 0.90 -10.05
N THR A 128 8.38 1.93 -9.86
CA THR A 128 7.24 2.22 -10.73
C THR A 128 7.71 2.53 -12.16
N ARG A 129 8.75 3.37 -12.30
CA ARG A 129 9.36 3.68 -13.61
C ARG A 129 9.82 2.41 -14.33
N ILE A 130 10.50 1.51 -13.63
CA ILE A 130 10.98 0.23 -14.18
C ILE A 130 9.82 -0.61 -14.73
N ILE A 131 8.70 -0.68 -14.00
CA ILE A 131 7.51 -1.43 -14.43
C ILE A 131 6.85 -0.77 -15.65
N VAL A 132 6.70 0.56 -15.64
CA VAL A 132 6.16 1.32 -16.78
C VAL A 132 6.98 1.05 -18.04
N GLU A 133 8.30 1.21 -17.97
CA GLU A 133 9.20 1.02 -19.11
C GLU A 133 9.17 -0.42 -19.63
N THR A 134 9.02 -1.39 -18.73
CA THR A 134 8.89 -2.81 -19.09
C THR A 134 7.66 -3.04 -19.96
N PHE A 135 6.47 -2.65 -19.51
CA PHE A 135 5.23 -2.86 -20.28
C PHE A 135 5.17 -2.01 -21.56
N GLN A 136 5.66 -0.76 -21.52
CA GLN A 136 5.75 0.08 -22.71
C GLN A 136 6.70 -0.53 -23.76
N SER A 137 7.84 -1.09 -23.35
CA SER A 137 8.77 -1.77 -24.26
C SER A 137 8.19 -3.02 -24.93
N LEU A 138 7.13 -3.60 -24.34
CA LEU A 138 6.39 -4.74 -24.87
C LEU A 138 5.18 -4.33 -25.72
N GLY A 139 4.96 -3.02 -25.92
CA GLY A 139 3.88 -2.49 -26.76
C GLY A 139 2.53 -2.29 -26.07
N PHE A 140 2.46 -2.46 -24.75
CA PHE A 140 1.21 -2.25 -24.01
C PHE A 140 0.92 -0.76 -23.81
N ASN A 141 -0.38 -0.42 -23.78
CA ASN A 141 -0.83 0.87 -23.29
C ASN A 141 -0.77 0.87 -21.75
N VAL A 142 0.05 1.76 -21.18
CA VAL A 142 0.29 1.87 -19.74
C VAL A 142 -0.17 3.22 -19.23
N TYR A 143 -0.96 3.19 -18.16
CA TYR A 143 -1.50 4.36 -17.47
C TYR A 143 -1.04 4.38 -16.00
N GLY A 144 -1.18 5.53 -15.34
CA GLY A 144 -0.73 5.71 -13.97
C GLY A 144 0.79 5.81 -13.86
N GLY A 145 1.36 5.37 -12.74
CA GLY A 145 2.81 5.34 -12.49
C GLY A 145 3.52 6.69 -12.26
N LYS A 146 2.96 7.81 -12.72
CA LYS A 146 3.54 9.14 -12.53
C LYS A 146 3.38 9.65 -11.09
N ASN A 147 2.17 9.50 -10.55
CA ASN A 147 1.73 10.08 -9.28
C ASN A 147 1.34 9.01 -8.24
N ALA A 148 1.47 7.73 -8.57
CA ALA A 148 1.08 6.62 -7.70
C ALA A 148 2.07 5.45 -7.84
N PRO A 149 2.31 4.68 -6.76
CA PRO A 149 3.25 3.56 -6.74
C PRO A 149 2.67 2.27 -7.34
N TYR A 150 1.97 2.39 -8.46
CA TYR A 150 1.40 1.29 -9.23
C TYR A 150 1.13 1.73 -10.67
N VAL A 151 1.05 0.77 -11.56
CA VAL A 151 0.72 0.97 -12.97
C VAL A 151 -0.60 0.28 -13.32
N TRP A 152 -1.26 0.79 -14.35
CA TRP A 152 -2.52 0.29 -14.87
C TRP A 152 -2.34 -0.06 -16.35
N VAL A 153 -2.29 -1.35 -16.66
CA VAL A 153 -1.91 -1.86 -17.98
C VAL A 153 -3.14 -2.39 -18.70
N HIS A 154 -3.35 -1.97 -19.95
CA HIS A 154 -4.50 -2.36 -20.77
C HIS A 154 -4.21 -3.63 -21.57
N PHE A 155 -5.07 -4.63 -21.43
CA PHE A 155 -5.11 -5.90 -22.15
C PHE A 155 -6.42 -5.96 -22.97
N PRO A 156 -6.43 -5.40 -24.18
CA PRO A 156 -7.67 -5.18 -24.93
C PRO A 156 -8.33 -6.49 -25.35
N GLY A 157 -9.62 -6.65 -25.04
CA GLY A 157 -10.41 -7.79 -25.46
C GLY A 157 -10.27 -9.05 -24.59
N GLU A 158 -9.49 -8.98 -23.51
CA GLU A 158 -9.28 -10.10 -22.58
C GLU A 158 -9.97 -9.84 -21.24
N SER A 159 -10.44 -10.90 -20.57
CA SER A 159 -10.89 -10.77 -19.19
C SER A 159 -9.70 -10.52 -18.27
N SER A 160 -9.82 -9.49 -17.43
CA SER A 160 -8.82 -9.16 -16.42
C SER A 160 -8.54 -10.30 -15.44
N TRP A 161 -9.53 -11.16 -15.15
CA TRP A 161 -9.32 -12.35 -14.31
C TRP A 161 -8.53 -13.45 -15.04
N ASP A 162 -8.78 -13.64 -16.34
CA ASP A 162 -8.03 -14.61 -17.15
C ASP A 162 -6.56 -14.16 -17.29
N VAL A 163 -6.33 -12.87 -17.55
CA VAL A 163 -4.97 -12.30 -17.62
C VAL A 163 -4.26 -12.43 -16.26
N PHE A 164 -4.95 -12.14 -15.16
CA PHE A 164 -4.42 -12.36 -13.82
C PHE A 164 -3.99 -13.83 -13.62
N GLY A 165 -4.87 -14.77 -13.98
CA GLY A 165 -4.59 -16.21 -13.89
C GLY A 165 -3.39 -16.63 -14.73
N GLU A 166 -3.31 -16.16 -15.97
CA GLU A 166 -2.19 -16.42 -16.87
C GLU A 166 -0.86 -15.91 -16.32
N ILE A 167 -0.83 -14.65 -15.86
CA ILE A 167 0.37 -14.05 -15.28
C ILE A 167 0.82 -14.85 -14.06
N LEU A 168 -0.11 -15.18 -13.16
CA LEU A 168 0.19 -15.93 -11.94
C LEU A 168 0.75 -17.31 -12.25
N ASP A 169 0.09 -18.06 -13.15
CA ASP A 169 0.48 -19.42 -13.51
C ASP A 169 1.84 -19.45 -14.21
N LYS A 170 2.05 -18.59 -15.21
CA LYS A 170 3.25 -18.63 -16.07
C LYS A 170 4.46 -17.91 -15.49
N THR A 171 4.25 -16.94 -14.60
CA THR A 171 5.36 -16.11 -14.06
C THR A 171 5.50 -16.19 -12.55
N HIS A 172 4.51 -16.73 -11.84
CA HIS A 172 4.43 -16.70 -10.37
C HIS A 172 4.53 -15.27 -9.81
N VAL A 173 4.01 -14.29 -10.56
CA VAL A 173 3.87 -12.91 -10.13
C VAL A 173 2.40 -12.65 -9.86
N VAL A 174 2.07 -12.13 -8.68
CA VAL A 174 0.71 -11.74 -8.35
C VAL A 174 0.46 -10.32 -8.87
N THR A 175 -0.66 -10.11 -9.57
CA THR A 175 -1.15 -8.79 -9.99
C THR A 175 -2.56 -8.57 -9.42
N THR A 176 -3.26 -7.51 -9.82
CA THR A 176 -4.67 -7.34 -9.45
C THR A 176 -5.54 -7.19 -10.70
N PRO A 177 -6.56 -8.05 -10.89
CA PRO A 177 -7.49 -7.94 -12.01
C PRO A 177 -8.31 -6.66 -11.89
N GLY A 178 -8.43 -5.92 -12.98
CA GLY A 178 -9.01 -4.60 -12.97
C GLY A 178 -10.51 -4.57 -12.67
N SER A 179 -11.26 -5.62 -13.05
CA SER A 179 -12.68 -5.78 -12.70
C SER A 179 -12.95 -5.82 -11.18
N GLY A 180 -11.93 -6.14 -10.37
CA GLY A 180 -12.00 -6.05 -8.91
C GLY A 180 -12.20 -4.61 -8.37
N PHE A 181 -11.90 -3.59 -9.19
CA PHE A 181 -12.16 -2.18 -8.88
C PHE A 181 -13.50 -1.67 -9.44
N GLY A 182 -14.34 -2.57 -9.95
CA GLY A 182 -15.62 -2.27 -10.58
C GLY A 182 -15.62 -2.52 -12.09
N PRO A 183 -16.79 -2.44 -12.75
CA PRO A 183 -16.96 -2.85 -14.14
C PRO A 183 -16.10 -2.04 -15.13
N GLY A 184 -15.78 -0.78 -14.81
CA GLY A 184 -14.91 0.06 -15.64
C GLY A 184 -13.44 -0.37 -15.68
N GLY A 185 -13.03 -1.34 -14.86
CA GLY A 185 -11.68 -1.89 -14.85
C GLY A 185 -11.48 -3.16 -15.67
N GLU A 186 -12.53 -3.68 -16.33
CA GLU A 186 -12.40 -4.85 -17.20
C GLU A 186 -11.41 -4.59 -18.35
N GLY A 187 -10.63 -5.60 -18.72
CA GLY A 187 -9.54 -5.46 -19.69
C GLY A 187 -8.28 -4.77 -19.15
N PHE A 188 -8.17 -4.51 -17.84
CA PHE A 188 -6.97 -3.94 -17.24
C PHE A 188 -6.39 -4.78 -16.11
N ILE A 189 -5.09 -4.62 -15.87
CA ILE A 189 -4.37 -5.17 -14.73
C ILE A 189 -3.67 -4.04 -13.96
N ARG A 190 -3.79 -4.05 -12.63
CA ARG A 190 -2.92 -3.24 -11.75
C ARG A 190 -1.68 -4.03 -11.39
N VAL A 191 -0.51 -3.40 -11.50
CA VAL A 191 0.76 -3.94 -10.99
C VAL A 191 1.33 -2.99 -9.96
N SER A 192 1.55 -3.49 -8.74
CA SER A 192 2.10 -2.72 -7.62
C SER A 192 3.60 -2.53 -7.78
N ALA A 193 4.11 -1.36 -7.38
CA ALA A 193 5.55 -1.10 -7.32
C ALA A 193 6.16 -1.41 -5.94
N PHE A 194 5.33 -1.77 -4.96
CA PHE A 194 5.78 -2.15 -3.62
C PHE A 194 6.45 -3.52 -3.63
N GLY A 195 7.77 -3.51 -3.50
CA GLY A 195 8.59 -4.69 -3.33
C GLY A 195 10.08 -4.33 -3.35
N HIS A 196 10.93 -5.25 -2.89
CA HIS A 196 12.38 -5.08 -3.02
C HIS A 196 12.77 -4.93 -4.50
N ARG A 197 13.79 -4.09 -4.78
CA ARG A 197 14.24 -3.78 -6.15
C ARG A 197 14.55 -5.05 -6.95
N ALA A 198 15.21 -6.02 -6.34
CA ALA A 198 15.54 -7.30 -6.97
C ALA A 198 14.29 -8.06 -7.43
N ASN A 199 13.22 -8.08 -6.62
CA ASN A 199 11.97 -8.75 -6.96
C ASN A 199 11.23 -8.03 -8.09
N VAL A 200 11.24 -6.69 -8.10
CA VAL A 200 10.65 -5.90 -9.20
C VAL A 200 11.38 -6.16 -10.52
N LEU A 201 12.72 -6.17 -10.50
CA LEU A 201 13.53 -6.47 -11.68
C LEU A 201 13.28 -7.90 -12.19
N GLU A 202 13.19 -8.87 -11.28
CA GLU A 202 12.89 -10.26 -11.62
C GLU A 202 11.48 -10.41 -12.21
N ALA A 203 10.47 -9.78 -11.62
CA ALA A 203 9.11 -9.77 -12.16
C ALA A 203 9.09 -9.17 -13.58
N CYS A 204 9.75 -8.03 -13.79
CA CYS A 204 9.87 -7.39 -15.11
C CYS A 204 10.57 -8.29 -16.13
N ARG A 205 11.62 -9.02 -15.72
CA ARG A 205 12.28 -10.02 -16.57
C ARG A 205 11.33 -11.15 -16.98
N ARG A 206 10.47 -11.61 -16.06
CA ARG A 206 9.46 -12.64 -16.34
C ARG A 206 8.36 -12.13 -17.28
N PHE A 207 7.86 -10.90 -17.07
CA PHE A 207 6.91 -10.27 -18.01
C PHE A 207 7.50 -10.17 -19.42
N LYS A 208 8.77 -9.75 -19.53
CA LYS A 208 9.48 -9.72 -20.81
C LYS A 208 9.70 -11.09 -21.44
N LYS A 209 9.66 -12.18 -20.67
CA LYS A 209 9.74 -13.54 -21.22
C LYS A 209 8.37 -14.04 -21.68
N LEU A 210 7.30 -13.65 -20.99
CA LEU A 210 5.93 -14.07 -21.28
C LEU A 210 5.37 -13.39 -22.54
N TYR A 211 5.60 -12.08 -22.70
CA TYR A 211 4.95 -11.25 -23.71
C TYR A 211 5.86 -10.78 -24.86
N LYS A 212 7.06 -11.35 -24.99
CA LYS A 212 8.01 -11.01 -26.06
C LYS A 212 7.94 -11.99 -27.21
#